data_AF-A0A963B732-F1
#
_entry.id   AF-A0A963B732-F1
#
_cell.length_a   1.000
_cell.length_b   1.000
_cell.length_c   1.000
_cell.angle_alpha   90.00
_cell.angle_beta   90.00
_cell.angle_gamma   90.00
#
_symmetry.space_group_name_H-M   'P 1'
#
loop_
_entity.id
_entity.type
_entity.pdbx_description
1 polymer ?
#
loop_
_entity_poly.entity_id
_entity_poly.type
_entity_poly.pdbx_seq_one_letter_code
_entity_poly.pdbx_strand_id
1 'polypeptide(L)'
;MKPKKRSNSGKEKYKERVPALIVALKGLTLGNALAALLEAARHLLNETDSSDYYNSTPLSLGNLTRRTKGGRLPKIESDPELQSFLHGIIGYHSLSELVRLCQEKFGMERAPSKSCLHRYIQKLTRQSAEQLKREYA
;
A
#
# COMPACT_ATOMS: atom_id res chain seq x y z
N MET A 1 -15.06 -5.90 -29.91
CA MET A 1 -15.04 -6.36 -28.50
C MET A 1 -15.73 -5.31 -27.63
N LYS A 2 -16.87 -5.64 -26.98
CA LYS A 2 -17.53 -4.74 -26.02
C LYS A 2 -16.94 -4.98 -24.61
N PRO A 3 -16.66 -3.94 -23.81
CA PRO A 3 -16.11 -4.13 -22.48
C PRO A 3 -17.14 -4.76 -21.53
N LYS A 4 -16.74 -5.83 -20.86
CA LYS A 4 -17.52 -6.58 -19.86
C LYS A 4 -17.75 -5.68 -18.65
N LYS A 5 -19.00 -5.24 -18.42
CA LYS A 5 -19.40 -4.47 -17.23
C LYS A 5 -19.05 -5.27 -15.97
N ARG A 6 -18.20 -4.70 -15.10
CA ARG A 6 -17.91 -5.26 -13.77
C ARG A 6 -19.20 -5.19 -12.95
N SER A 7 -19.68 -6.34 -12.48
CA SER A 7 -20.89 -6.47 -11.66
C SER A 7 -20.78 -5.66 -10.36
N ASN A 8 -21.80 -4.86 -10.08
CA ASN A 8 -21.90 -3.87 -9.01
C ASN A 8 -22.25 -4.48 -7.63
N SER A 9 -21.97 -5.78 -7.43
CA SER A 9 -22.51 -6.61 -6.33
C SER A 9 -22.04 -6.23 -4.92
N GLY A 10 -20.97 -5.46 -4.80
CA GLY A 10 -20.53 -4.94 -3.50
C GLY A 10 -21.40 -3.79 -2.97
N LYS A 11 -21.89 -2.91 -3.85
CA LYS A 11 -22.56 -1.66 -3.43
C LYS A 11 -23.95 -1.89 -2.84
N GLU A 12 -24.63 -2.98 -3.22
CA GLU A 12 -25.96 -3.32 -2.67
C GLU A 12 -25.87 -3.83 -1.22
N LYS A 13 -24.84 -4.60 -0.87
CA LYS A 13 -24.66 -5.15 0.49
C LYS A 13 -24.48 -4.08 1.58
N TYR A 14 -23.97 -2.91 1.23
CA TYR A 14 -23.76 -1.82 2.20
C TYR A 14 -25.01 -0.98 2.43
N LYS A 15 -25.95 -0.94 1.48
CA LYS A 15 -27.18 -0.13 1.60
C LYS A 15 -28.08 -0.61 2.74
N GLU A 16 -28.08 -1.89 3.03
CA GLU A 16 -28.91 -2.49 4.10
C GLU A 16 -28.22 -2.43 5.48
N ARG A 17 -26.88 -2.44 5.51
CA ARG A 17 -26.10 -2.48 6.76
C ARG A 17 -25.92 -1.11 7.41
N VAL A 18 -25.84 -0.05 6.60
CA VAL A 18 -25.64 1.32 7.10
C VAL A 18 -26.81 1.80 7.97
N PRO A 19 -28.08 1.60 7.60
CA PRO A 19 -29.22 1.97 8.45
C PRO A 19 -29.23 1.22 9.79
N ALA A 20 -28.92 -0.09 9.79
CA ALA A 20 -28.86 -0.89 11.01
C ALA A 20 -27.76 -0.42 11.97
N LEU A 21 -26.59 -0.04 11.44
CA LEU A 21 -25.50 0.57 12.21
C LEU A 21 -25.90 1.91 12.82
N ILE A 22 -26.60 2.75 12.07
CA ILE A 22 -27.09 4.06 12.57
C ILE A 22 -28.07 3.86 13.73
N VAL A 23 -28.96 2.87 13.64
CA VAL A 23 -29.89 2.53 14.73
C VAL A 23 -29.15 2.02 15.96
N ALA A 24 -28.16 1.14 15.78
CA ALA A 24 -27.34 0.61 16.89
C ALA A 24 -26.53 1.72 17.60
N LEU A 25 -26.01 2.70 16.86
CA LEU A 25 -25.25 3.81 17.43
C LEU A 25 -26.13 4.83 18.17
N LYS A 26 -27.40 4.98 17.78
CA LYS A 26 -28.35 5.91 18.44
C LYS A 26 -28.71 5.51 19.87
N GLY A 27 -28.58 4.23 20.23
CA GLY A 27 -28.84 3.73 21.59
C GLY A 27 -27.67 3.89 22.55
N LEU A 28 -26.52 4.39 22.07
CA LEU A 28 -25.30 4.53 22.86
C LEU A 28 -25.08 5.99 23.27
N THR A 29 -24.44 6.18 24.42
CA THR A 29 -23.89 7.49 24.77
C THR A 29 -22.80 7.88 23.77
N LEU A 30 -22.58 9.17 23.57
CA LEU A 30 -21.59 9.68 22.63
C LEU A 30 -20.20 9.04 22.81
N GLY A 31 -19.77 8.87 24.07
CA GLY A 31 -18.50 8.22 24.39
C GLY A 31 -18.44 6.76 23.96
N ASN A 32 -19.50 6.00 24.19
CA ASN A 32 -19.57 4.58 23.82
C ASN A 32 -19.69 4.40 22.29
N ALA A 33 -20.41 5.30 21.62
CA ALA A 33 -20.49 5.31 20.16
C ALA A 33 -19.12 5.60 19.52
N LEU A 34 -18.37 6.57 20.06
CA LEU A 34 -17.02 6.88 19.61
C LEU A 34 -16.04 5.72 19.88
N ALA A 35 -16.13 5.09 21.06
CA ALA A 35 -15.31 3.93 21.39
C ALA A 35 -15.58 2.75 20.43
N ALA A 36 -16.85 2.46 20.13
CA ALA A 36 -17.22 1.42 19.18
C ALA A 36 -16.72 1.71 17.76
N LEU A 37 -16.78 2.97 17.31
CA LEU A 37 -16.24 3.38 16.00
C LEU A 37 -14.72 3.31 15.94
N LEU A 38 -14.02 3.69 17.01
CA LEU A 38 -12.57 3.59 17.13
C LEU A 38 -12.11 2.13 17.10
N GLU A 39 -12.83 1.25 17.79
CA GLU A 39 -12.52 -0.19 17.80
C GLU A 39 -12.79 -0.81 16.43
N ALA A 40 -13.89 -0.45 15.77
CA ALA A 40 -14.16 -0.86 14.39
C ALA A 40 -13.07 -0.36 13.41
N ALA A 41 -12.59 0.88 13.58
CA ALA A 41 -11.50 1.42 12.77
C ALA A 41 -10.19 0.67 13.01
N ARG A 42 -9.88 0.32 14.26
CA ARG A 42 -8.72 -0.53 14.61
C ARG A 42 -8.84 -1.93 14.01
N HIS A 43 -10.00 -2.55 14.09
CA HIS A 43 -10.24 -3.84 13.46
C HIS A 43 -10.07 -3.77 11.95
N LEU A 44 -10.57 -2.73 11.27
CA LEU A 44 -10.35 -2.53 9.84
C LEU A 44 -8.88 -2.35 9.50
N LEU A 45 -8.13 -1.59 10.30
CA LEU A 45 -6.69 -1.40 10.11
C LEU A 45 -5.92 -2.72 10.31
N ASN A 46 -6.25 -3.47 11.35
CA ASN A 46 -5.64 -4.78 11.63
C ASN A 46 -6.05 -5.85 10.59
N GLU A 47 -7.28 -5.81 10.08
CA GLU A 47 -7.72 -6.66 8.96
C GLU A 47 -7.00 -6.29 7.66
N THR A 48 -6.66 -5.01 7.44
CA THR A 48 -5.83 -4.60 6.29
C THR A 48 -4.36 -4.99 6.45
N ASP A 49 -3.82 -5.07 7.66
CA ASP A 49 -2.50 -5.68 7.90
C ASP A 49 -2.54 -7.20 7.77
N SER A 50 -3.67 -7.83 8.10
CA SER A 50 -3.97 -9.24 7.86
C SER A 50 -4.51 -9.50 6.44
N SER A 51 -4.33 -8.56 5.52
CA SER A 51 -4.74 -8.69 4.14
C SER A 51 -3.91 -9.76 3.44
N ASP A 52 -4.45 -10.98 3.48
CA ASP A 52 -4.18 -12.06 2.53
C ASP A 52 -4.47 -11.66 1.08
N TYR A 53 -4.90 -10.42 0.78
CA TYR A 53 -4.91 -9.89 -0.57
C TYR A 53 -3.49 -9.81 -1.19
N TYR A 54 -2.42 -9.84 -0.37
CA TYR A 54 -1.05 -10.08 -0.85
C TYR A 54 -0.65 -11.56 -0.86
N ASN A 55 -1.39 -12.46 -0.20
CA ASN A 55 -1.05 -13.88 -0.07
C ASN A 55 -1.94 -14.84 -0.90
N SER A 56 -3.09 -14.39 -1.43
CA SER A 56 -4.14 -15.26 -2.01
C SER A 56 -4.30 -15.16 -3.53
N THR A 57 -3.21 -14.86 -4.24
CA THR A 57 -3.07 -15.37 -5.61
C THR A 57 -1.85 -16.27 -5.65
N PRO A 58 -2.00 -17.60 -5.83
CA PRO A 58 -1.05 -18.28 -6.67
C PRO A 58 -1.22 -17.61 -8.03
N LEU A 59 -0.41 -16.57 -8.29
CA LEU A 59 -0.20 -16.09 -9.64
C LEU A 59 0.11 -17.36 -10.42
N SER A 60 -0.83 -17.76 -11.27
CA SER A 60 -0.51 -18.57 -12.43
C SER A 60 0.50 -17.69 -13.16
N LEU A 61 1.77 -17.90 -12.82
CA LEU A 61 2.97 -17.19 -13.28
C LEU A 61 3.16 -17.60 -14.74
N GLY A 62 2.20 -17.23 -15.56
CA GLY A 62 2.34 -17.12 -17.00
C GLY A 62 3.38 -16.04 -17.27
N ASN A 63 4.64 -16.41 -17.16
CA ASN A 63 5.74 -15.97 -18.01
C ASN A 63 6.19 -14.50 -18.01
N LEU A 64 5.89 -13.63 -17.02
CA LEU A 64 6.31 -12.21 -17.14
C LEU A 64 6.88 -11.51 -15.90
N THR A 65 7.61 -12.20 -15.02
CA THR A 65 8.73 -11.56 -14.32
C THR A 65 9.93 -12.50 -14.23
N ARG A 66 10.63 -12.68 -15.36
CA ARG A 66 12.02 -13.12 -15.30
C ARG A 66 12.75 -12.12 -14.43
N ARG A 67 13.11 -12.54 -13.21
CA ARG A 67 14.19 -11.93 -12.43
C ARG A 67 15.38 -11.92 -13.37
N THR A 68 15.78 -10.75 -13.89
CA THR A 68 16.98 -10.65 -14.70
C THR A 68 18.14 -11.10 -13.82
N LYS A 69 18.62 -12.33 -14.05
CA LYS A 69 19.85 -12.87 -13.46
C LYS A 69 21.10 -12.06 -13.85
N GLY A 70 20.96 -11.03 -14.69
CA GLY A 70 22.00 -10.05 -14.98
C GLY A 70 21.95 -8.91 -13.96
N GLY A 71 23.00 -8.80 -13.14
CA GLY A 71 23.14 -7.91 -11.98
C GLY A 71 23.16 -6.41 -12.25
N ARG A 72 22.22 -5.89 -13.05
CA ARG A 72 22.01 -4.45 -13.15
C ARG A 72 21.23 -3.98 -11.91
N LEU A 73 21.87 -3.12 -11.12
CA LEU A 73 21.23 -2.51 -9.96
C LEU A 73 19.97 -1.74 -10.41
N PRO A 74 18.88 -1.80 -9.63
CA PRO A 74 17.69 -0.99 -9.87
C PRO A 74 18.04 0.50 -9.96
N LYS A 75 17.30 1.28 -10.78
CA LYS A 75 17.58 2.70 -11.06
C LYS A 75 17.86 3.55 -9.80
N ILE A 76 17.12 3.30 -8.73
CA ILE A 76 17.26 4.01 -7.45
C ILE A 76 18.56 3.60 -6.72
N GLU A 77 18.95 2.34 -6.78
CA GLU A 77 20.18 1.83 -6.13
C GLU A 77 21.45 2.17 -6.92
N SER A 78 21.31 2.41 -8.23
CA SER A 78 22.41 2.89 -9.07
C SER A 78 22.64 4.41 -8.96
N ASP A 79 21.73 5.16 -8.33
CA ASP A 79 21.79 6.62 -8.23
C ASP A 79 21.79 7.04 -6.74
N PRO A 80 22.98 7.23 -6.14
CA PRO A 80 23.11 7.56 -4.71
C PRO A 80 22.41 8.86 -4.31
N GLU A 81 22.34 9.85 -5.21
CA GLU A 81 21.68 11.13 -4.92
C GLU A 81 20.17 10.95 -4.85
N LEU A 82 19.60 10.21 -5.80
CA LEU A 82 18.18 9.87 -5.81
C LEU A 82 17.80 9.05 -4.58
N GLN A 83 18.65 8.08 -4.22
CA GLN A 83 18.47 7.27 -3.03
C GLN A 83 18.47 8.12 -1.76
N SER A 84 19.49 8.97 -1.60
CA SER A 84 19.63 9.85 -0.44
C SER A 84 18.47 10.83 -0.32
N PHE A 85 17.99 11.35 -1.47
CA PHE A 85 16.80 12.20 -1.48
C PHE A 85 15.57 11.45 -0.98
N LEU A 86 15.30 10.24 -1.49
CA LEU A 86 14.16 9.44 -1.07
C LEU A 86 14.21 9.09 0.43
N HIS A 87 15.40 8.83 0.97
CA HIS A 87 15.57 8.59 2.41
C HIS A 87 15.40 9.84 3.28
N GLY A 88 15.66 11.03 2.71
CA GLY A 88 15.48 12.31 3.40
C GLY A 88 14.04 12.83 3.40
N ILE A 89 13.11 12.20 2.68
CA ILE A 89 11.71 12.61 2.66
C ILE A 89 11.04 12.20 3.98
N ILE A 90 10.51 13.18 4.70
CA ILE A 90 9.77 12.99 5.94
C ILE A 90 8.27 13.07 5.66
N GLY A 91 7.50 12.21 6.35
CA GLY A 91 6.04 12.20 6.29
C GLY A 91 5.46 11.17 5.30
N TYR A 92 4.13 11.14 5.24
CA TYR A 92 3.38 10.23 4.39
C TYR A 92 3.16 10.86 3.01
N HIS A 93 3.75 10.25 1.98
CA HIS A 93 3.58 10.67 0.59
C HIS A 93 3.04 9.51 -0.23
N SER A 94 2.08 9.80 -1.11
CA SER A 94 1.67 8.85 -2.12
C SER A 94 2.79 8.61 -3.12
N LEU A 95 2.78 7.44 -3.77
CA LEU A 95 3.76 7.13 -4.82
C LEU A 95 3.77 8.17 -5.95
N SER A 96 2.63 8.79 -6.26
CA SER A 96 2.53 9.82 -7.29
C SER A 96 3.22 11.11 -6.87
N GLU A 97 3.09 11.51 -5.60
CA GLU A 97 3.78 12.66 -5.03
C GLU A 97 5.29 12.43 -4.99
N LEU A 98 5.74 11.24 -4.61
CA LEU A 98 7.16 10.88 -4.64
C LEU A 98 7.76 10.99 -6.05
N VAL A 99 7.03 10.55 -7.09
CA VAL A 99 7.46 10.74 -8.48
C VAL A 99 7.57 12.23 -8.79
N ARG A 100 6.57 13.04 -8.42
CA ARG A 100 6.57 14.48 -8.68
C ARG A 100 7.75 15.18 -7.99
N LEU A 101 8.02 14.86 -6.73
CA LEU A 101 9.17 15.36 -5.98
C LEU A 101 10.50 14.98 -6.64
N CYS A 102 10.61 13.75 -7.15
CA CYS A 102 11.80 13.32 -7.89
C CYS A 102 11.94 14.06 -9.23
N GLN A 103 10.83 14.34 -9.93
CA GLN A 103 10.83 15.12 -11.17
C GLN A 103 11.22 16.58 -10.92
N GLU A 104 10.69 17.20 -9.87
CA GLU A 104 11.01 18.57 -9.47
C GLU A 104 12.50 18.72 -9.13
N LYS A 105 13.09 17.74 -8.46
CA LYS A 105 14.50 17.80 -8.03
C LYS A 105 15.52 17.37 -9.10
N PHE A 106 15.22 16.32 -9.87
CA PHE A 106 16.18 15.68 -10.77
C PHE A 106 15.78 15.71 -12.25
N GLY A 107 14.58 16.19 -12.58
CA GLY A 107 14.03 16.17 -13.93
C GLY A 107 13.35 14.84 -14.31
N MET A 108 12.57 14.87 -15.39
CA MET A 108 11.78 13.70 -15.83
C MET A 108 12.63 12.49 -16.21
N GLU A 109 13.80 12.71 -16.81
CA GLU A 109 14.70 11.65 -17.28
C GLU A 109 15.27 10.80 -16.12
N ARG A 110 15.63 11.45 -15.01
CA ARG A 110 16.18 10.79 -13.82
C ARG A 110 15.10 10.25 -12.88
N ALA A 111 13.89 10.81 -12.90
CA ALA A 111 12.81 10.36 -12.05
C ALA A 111 12.52 8.85 -12.23
N PRO A 112 12.33 8.10 -11.13
CA PRO A 112 11.91 6.71 -11.20
C PRO A 112 10.42 6.63 -11.56
N SER A 113 10.03 5.54 -12.21
CA SER A 113 8.60 5.26 -12.42
C SER A 113 7.92 4.85 -11.12
N LYS A 114 6.58 4.98 -11.08
CA LYS A 114 5.76 4.55 -9.93
C LYS A 114 6.05 3.10 -9.50
N SER A 115 6.17 2.18 -10.46
CA SER A 115 6.48 0.77 -10.20
C SER A 115 7.91 0.55 -9.70
N CYS A 116 8.85 1.43 -10.06
CA CYS A 116 10.21 1.39 -9.51
C CYS A 116 10.22 1.80 -8.03
N LEU A 117 9.53 2.89 -7.70
CA LEU A 117 9.39 3.34 -6.30
C LEU A 117 8.67 2.31 -5.44
N HIS A 118 7.57 1.73 -5.94
CA HIS A 118 6.84 0.69 -5.21
C HIS A 118 7.73 -0.50 -4.87
N ARG A 119 8.49 -1.02 -5.83
CA ARG A 119 9.44 -2.12 -5.60
C ARG A 119 10.55 -1.75 -4.63
N TYR A 120 11.02 -0.51 -4.69
CA TYR A 120 12.06 0.00 -3.78
C TYR A 120 11.54 0.07 -2.33
N ILE A 121 10.35 0.61 -2.12
CA ILE A 121 9.73 0.68 -0.79
C ILE A 121 9.47 -0.72 -0.24
N GLN A 122 8.91 -1.64 -1.04
CA GLN A 122 8.74 -3.03 -0.62
C GLN A 122 10.05 -3.70 -0.19
N LYS A 123 11.17 -3.41 -0.88
CA LYS A 123 12.49 -3.91 -0.49
C LYS A 123 12.90 -3.38 0.89
N LEU A 124 12.75 -2.07 1.13
CA LEU A 124 13.08 -1.44 2.41
C LEU A 124 12.24 -2.02 3.56
N THR A 125 10.93 -2.17 3.38
CA THR A 125 10.04 -2.74 4.39
C THR A 125 10.42 -4.18 4.75
N ARG A 126 10.82 -4.98 3.75
CA ARG A 126 11.29 -6.35 4.02
C ARG A 126 12.60 -6.34 4.81
N GLN A 127 13.54 -5.47 4.44
CA GLN A 127 14.83 -5.37 5.11
C GLN A 127 14.69 -4.91 6.57
N SER A 128 13.84 -3.93 6.85
CA SER A 128 13.59 -3.48 8.23
C SER A 128 12.92 -4.57 9.07
N ALA A 129 11.97 -5.31 8.49
CA ALA A 129 11.34 -6.44 9.18
C ALA A 129 12.35 -7.58 9.48
N GLU A 130 13.27 -7.86 8.57
CA GLU A 130 14.35 -8.84 8.80
C GLU A 130 15.34 -8.37 9.87
N GLN A 131 15.65 -7.08 9.94
CA GLN A 131 16.52 -6.50 10.97
C GLN A 131 15.87 -6.60 12.36
N LEU A 132 14.60 -6.21 12.49
CA LEU A 132 13.85 -6.34 13.74
C LEU A 132 13.80 -7.80 14.21
N LYS A 133 13.58 -8.75 13.29
CA LYS A 133 13.60 -10.18 13.64
C LYS A 133 14.94 -10.66 14.16
N ARG A 134 16.06 -10.08 13.72
CA ARG A 134 17.41 -10.45 14.22
C ARG A 134 17.73 -9.83 15.57
N GLU A 135 17.22 -8.63 15.84
CA GLU A 135 17.48 -7.91 17.08
C GLU A 135 16.67 -8.47 18.26
N TYR A 136 15.50 -9.05 17.99
CA TYR A 136 14.58 -9.59 19.01
C TYR A 136 14.40 -11.12 18.98
N ALA A 137 15.31 -11.86 18.33
CA ALA A 137 15.37 -13.33 18.36
C ALA A 137 16.54 -13.80 19.23
#